data_AF-G8Y2H7-F1
#
_entry.id   AF-G8Y2H7-F1
#
_cell.length_a   1.000
_cell.length_b   1.000
_cell.length_c   1.000
_cell.angle_alpha   90.00
_cell.angle_beta   90.00
_cell.angle_gamma   90.00
#
_symmetry.space_group_name_H-M   'P 1'
#
loop_
_entity.id
_entity.type
_entity.pdbx_description
1 polymer ?
#
loop_
_entity_poly.entity_id
_entity_poly.type
_entity_poly.pdbx_seq_one_letter_code
_entity_poly.pdbx_strand_id
1 'polypeptide(L)'
;MFISSTGSNLLSAWLHGKTGDEKYRFTFDLLTLSASLFYGYNFLCPLLLYLSTTYILKFPQTLSVTQLISIYGYTNVLWFPITLVNFLIVLTVDNSKHHVVLNVIEWFIVLVSGAVTGASNLLKTTSIIKKNCFMLAESNTTINASNLHFRVMLVLAVAHFIFTLLVKISFFGIYT
;
A
#
# COMPACT_ATOMS: atom_id res chain seq x y z
N MET A 1 -7.82 3.22 -7.51
CA MET A 1 -7.59 4.44 -6.71
C MET A 1 -7.84 5.69 -7.49
N PHE A 2 -7.04 6.03 -8.50
CA PHE A 2 -7.29 7.21 -9.34
C PHE A 2 -8.76 7.35 -9.79
N ILE A 3 -9.34 6.32 -10.41
CA ILE A 3 -10.75 6.38 -10.86
C ILE A 3 -11.73 6.59 -9.70
N SER A 4 -11.42 6.08 -8.51
CA SER A 4 -12.26 6.25 -7.31
C SER A 4 -12.13 7.67 -6.75
N SER A 5 -10.93 8.19 -6.54
CA SER A 5 -10.72 9.57 -6.04
C SER A 5 -11.23 10.62 -7.04
N THR A 6 -10.89 10.43 -8.31
CA THR A 6 -11.25 11.33 -9.40
C THR A 6 -12.74 11.24 -9.73
N GLY A 7 -13.30 10.02 -9.73
CA GLY A 7 -14.73 9.79 -9.93
C GLY A 7 -15.58 10.31 -8.76
N SER A 8 -15.14 10.12 -7.51
CA SER A 8 -15.84 10.66 -6.33
C SER A 8 -15.90 12.18 -6.41
N ASN A 9 -14.80 12.84 -6.78
CA ASN A 9 -14.77 14.29 -6.92
C ASN A 9 -15.63 14.79 -8.09
N LEU A 10 -15.58 14.11 -9.25
CA LEU A 10 -16.42 14.45 -10.42
C LEU A 10 -17.90 14.32 -10.08
N LEU A 11 -18.29 13.20 -9.48
CA LEU A 11 -19.68 12.89 -9.22
C LEU A 11 -20.23 13.66 -8.02
N SER A 12 -19.41 13.96 -7.01
CA SER A 12 -19.75 14.91 -5.95
C SER A 12 -19.97 16.31 -6.50
N ALA A 13 -19.13 16.79 -7.41
CA ALA A 13 -19.33 18.07 -8.09
C ALA A 13 -20.60 18.07 -8.96
N TRP A 14 -20.96 16.94 -9.57
CA TRP A 14 -22.18 16.82 -10.36
C TRP A 14 -23.46 16.73 -9.49
N LEU A 15 -23.43 15.99 -8.38
CA LEU A 15 -24.58 15.76 -7.49
C LEU A 15 -24.83 16.92 -6.51
N HIS A 16 -23.77 17.56 -6.02
CA HIS A 16 -23.83 18.56 -4.95
C HIS A 16 -23.29 19.93 -5.35
N GLY A 17 -22.78 20.10 -6.58
CA GLY A 17 -22.28 21.38 -7.07
C GLY A 17 -23.40 22.39 -7.24
N LYS A 18 -23.25 23.56 -6.60
CA LYS A 18 -24.10 24.73 -6.90
C LYS A 18 -23.77 25.24 -8.29
N THR A 19 -24.79 25.70 -9.01
CA THR A 19 -24.67 26.35 -10.33
C THR A 19 -23.71 27.54 -10.25
N GLY A 20 -22.45 27.33 -10.65
CA GLY A 20 -21.40 28.37 -10.67
C GLY A 20 -20.02 27.94 -10.15
N ASP A 21 -19.92 26.83 -9.41
CA ASP A 21 -18.64 26.36 -8.89
C ASP A 21 -17.80 25.64 -9.95
N GLU A 22 -16.48 25.78 -9.84
CA GLU A 22 -15.48 25.49 -10.88
C GLU A 22 -15.68 24.16 -11.62
N LYS A 23 -15.67 24.24 -12.96
CA LYS A 23 -15.63 23.07 -13.84
C LYS A 23 -14.52 22.13 -13.41
N TYR A 24 -14.87 20.87 -13.17
CA TYR A 24 -13.97 19.76 -12.94
C TYR A 24 -12.64 19.89 -13.70
N ARG A 25 -11.54 20.10 -12.97
CA ARG A 25 -10.18 20.06 -13.52
C ARG A 25 -9.68 18.63 -13.42
N PHE A 26 -9.40 18.02 -14.57
CA PHE A 26 -8.68 16.76 -14.61
C PHE A 26 -7.28 16.98 -14.04
N THR A 27 -7.00 16.40 -12.87
CA THR A 27 -5.71 16.55 -12.20
C THR A 27 -4.76 15.44 -12.65
N PHE A 28 -3.97 15.72 -13.70
CA PHE A 28 -2.92 14.80 -14.16
C PHE A 28 -1.92 14.45 -13.04
N ASP A 29 -1.72 15.37 -12.10
CA ASP A 29 -0.87 15.16 -10.92
C ASP A 29 -1.41 14.03 -10.03
N LEU A 30 -2.73 13.91 -9.84
CA LEU A 30 -3.34 12.85 -9.04
C LEU A 30 -3.21 11.48 -9.73
N LEU A 31 -3.29 11.44 -11.06
CA LEU A 31 -3.04 10.23 -11.85
C LEU A 31 -1.60 9.77 -11.70
N THR A 32 -0.66 10.70 -11.88
CA THR A 32 0.77 10.45 -11.78
C THR A 32 1.16 10.04 -10.36
N LEU A 33 0.57 10.67 -9.34
CA LEU A 33 0.75 10.31 -7.93
C LEU A 33 0.22 8.89 -7.63
N SER A 34 -0.98 8.55 -8.13
CA SER A 34 -1.52 7.19 -7.99
C SER A 34 -0.66 6.15 -8.68
N ALA A 35 -0.21 6.42 -9.91
CA ALA A 35 0.63 5.49 -10.64
C ALA A 35 1.99 5.32 -9.95
N SER A 36 2.66 6.42 -9.60
CA SER A 36 3.97 6.40 -8.95
C SER A 36 3.92 5.72 -7.58
N LEU A 37 2.90 5.96 -6.75
CA LEU A 37 2.83 5.33 -5.43
C LEU A 37 2.60 3.82 -5.52
N PHE A 38 1.68 3.35 -6.36
CA PHE A 38 1.35 1.93 -6.47
C PHE A 38 2.40 1.14 -7.25
N TYR A 39 2.77 1.60 -8.44
CA TYR A 39 3.78 0.90 -9.25
C TYR A 39 5.18 1.09 -8.67
N GLY A 40 5.48 2.26 -8.13
CA GLY A 40 6.72 2.50 -7.41
C GLY A 40 6.87 1.58 -6.20
N TYR A 41 5.85 1.46 -5.35
CA TYR A 41 5.88 0.52 -4.22
C TYR A 41 6.04 -0.94 -4.68
N ASN A 42 5.29 -1.36 -5.70
CA ASN A 42 5.33 -2.72 -6.26
C ASN A 42 6.66 -3.10 -6.91
N PHE A 43 7.43 -2.12 -7.39
CA PHE A 43 8.72 -2.36 -8.00
C PHE A 43 9.86 -2.15 -6.99
N LEU A 44 9.86 -1.01 -6.31
CA LEU A 44 10.92 -0.57 -5.44
C LEU A 44 11.07 -1.46 -4.20
N CYS A 45 9.96 -1.85 -3.55
CA CYS A 45 10.06 -2.67 -2.34
C CYS A 45 10.61 -4.09 -2.63
N PRO A 46 10.09 -4.83 -3.63
CA PRO A 46 10.70 -6.09 -4.09
C PRO A 46 12.16 -5.96 -4.52
N LEU A 47 12.51 -4.89 -5.24
CA LEU A 47 13.87 -4.67 -5.71
C LEU A 47 14.82 -4.42 -4.53
N LEU A 48 14.45 -3.54 -3.60
CA LEU A 48 15.24 -3.27 -2.40
C LEU A 48 15.39 -4.51 -1.52
N LEU A 49 14.33 -5.32 -1.38
CA LEU A 49 14.40 -6.59 -0.67
C LEU A 49 15.38 -7.55 -1.36
N TYR A 50 15.31 -7.68 -2.68
CA TYR A 50 16.25 -8.50 -3.46
C TYR A 50 17.70 -8.03 -3.30
N LEU A 51 17.97 -6.73 -3.47
CA LEU A 51 19.31 -6.18 -3.35
C LEU A 51 19.86 -6.36 -1.93
N SER A 52 19.05 -6.08 -0.91
CA SER A 52 19.46 -6.22 0.48
C SER A 52 19.74 -7.68 0.86
N THR A 53 18.90 -8.61 0.41
CA THR A 53 19.08 -10.03 0.71
C THR A 53 20.24 -10.65 -0.05
N THR A 54 20.48 -10.23 -1.29
CA THR A 54 21.56 -10.76 -2.15
C THR A 54 22.91 -10.18 -1.79
N TYR A 55 23.04 -8.85 -1.68
CA TYR A 55 24.34 -8.19 -1.55
C TYR A 55 24.74 -7.90 -0.10
N ILE A 56 23.77 -7.56 0.76
CA ILE A 56 24.05 -7.16 2.15
C ILE A 56 24.01 -8.40 3.06
N LEU A 57 22.89 -9.12 3.05
CA LEU A 57 22.69 -10.30 3.90
C LEU A 57 23.31 -11.58 3.33
N LYS A 58 23.70 -11.57 2.05
CA LYS A 58 24.32 -12.69 1.33
C LYS A 58 23.55 -14.00 1.51
N PHE A 59 22.24 -13.94 1.25
CA PHE A 59 21.38 -15.11 1.32
C PHE A 59 21.89 -16.22 0.39
N PRO A 60 21.98 -17.48 0.87
CA PRO A 60 22.50 -18.58 0.06
C PRO A 60 21.67 -18.84 -1.20
N GLN A 61 20.35 -18.59 -1.14
CA GLN A 61 19.46 -18.67 -2.30
C GLN A 61 18.94 -17.28 -2.64
N THR A 62 19.26 -16.82 -3.84
CA THR A 62 18.76 -15.54 -4.36
C THR A 62 17.24 -15.55 -4.46
N LEU A 63 16.59 -14.50 -3.97
CA LEU A 63 15.15 -14.33 -4.15
C LEU A 63 14.84 -14.05 -5.62
N SER A 64 13.79 -14.68 -6.15
CA SER A 64 13.31 -14.35 -7.50
C SER A 64 12.61 -12.99 -7.49
N VAL A 65 13.21 -12.00 -8.17
CA VAL A 65 12.63 -10.65 -8.31
C VAL A 65 11.24 -10.72 -8.92
N THR A 66 11.05 -11.53 -9.95
CA THR A 66 9.74 -11.74 -10.61
C THR A 66 8.70 -12.29 -9.64
N GLN A 67 9.09 -13.22 -8.76
CA GLN A 67 8.20 -13.77 -7.74
C GLN A 67 7.82 -12.71 -6.69
N LEU A 68 8.79 -11.90 -6.24
CA LEU A 68 8.54 -10.82 -5.28
C LEU A 68 7.62 -9.73 -5.87
N ILE A 69 7.88 -9.28 -7.11
CA ILE A 69 7.03 -8.32 -7.81
C ILE A 69 5.61 -8.88 -7.97
N SER A 70 5.49 -10.17 -8.32
CA SER A 70 4.19 -10.84 -8.42
C SER A 70 3.44 -10.83 -7.08
N ILE A 71 4.11 -11.18 -5.98
CA ILE A 71 3.50 -11.16 -4.64
C ILE A 71 2.93 -9.77 -4.32
N TYR A 72 3.73 -8.72 -4.51
CA TYR A 72 3.32 -7.34 -4.23
C TYR A 72 2.21 -6.86 -5.16
N GLY A 73 2.32 -7.16 -6.46
CA GLY A 73 1.31 -6.82 -7.46
C GLY A 73 -0.05 -7.47 -7.20
N TYR A 74 -0.09 -8.78 -6.91
CA TYR A 74 -1.35 -9.48 -6.61
C TYR A 74 -2.01 -8.98 -5.35
N THR A 75 -1.22 -8.69 -4.31
CA THR A 75 -1.76 -8.14 -3.07
C THR A 75 -2.35 -6.75 -3.29
N ASN A 76 -1.83 -5.97 -4.24
CA ASN A 76 -2.35 -4.65 -4.55
C ASN A 76 -3.74 -4.65 -5.18
N VAL A 77 -4.18 -5.76 -5.78
CA VAL A 77 -5.57 -5.95 -6.25
C VAL A 77 -6.57 -5.83 -5.10
N LEU A 78 -6.17 -6.17 -3.87
CA LEU A 78 -7.03 -6.05 -2.69
C LEU A 78 -7.41 -4.60 -2.39
N TRP A 79 -6.69 -3.60 -2.89
CA TRP A 79 -7.09 -2.20 -2.76
C TRP A 79 -8.29 -1.83 -3.62
N PHE A 80 -8.60 -2.59 -4.68
CA PHE A 80 -9.68 -2.24 -5.61
C PHE A 80 -11.08 -2.26 -4.94
N PRO A 81 -11.52 -3.35 -4.28
CA PRO A 81 -12.81 -3.38 -3.58
C PRO A 81 -12.96 -2.24 -2.55
N ILE A 82 -11.88 -1.94 -1.84
CA ILE A 82 -11.85 -0.87 -0.84
C ILE A 82 -12.08 0.51 -1.45
N THR A 83 -11.48 0.76 -2.60
CA THR A 83 -11.68 2.04 -3.31
C THR A 83 -13.10 2.19 -3.83
N LEU A 84 -13.76 1.08 -4.17
CA LEU A 84 -15.16 1.06 -4.53
C LEU A 84 -16.05 1.37 -3.31
N VAL A 85 -15.77 0.75 -2.17
CA VAL A 85 -16.50 1.03 -0.92
C VAL A 85 -16.37 2.48 -0.51
N ASN A 86 -15.16 3.06 -0.55
CA ASN A 86 -15.00 4.47 -0.21
C ASN A 86 -15.76 5.39 -1.18
N PHE A 87 -15.69 5.07 -2.47
CA PHE A 87 -16.43 5.82 -3.48
C PHE A 87 -17.93 5.85 -3.17
N LEU A 88 -18.53 4.72 -2.79
CA LEU A 88 -19.95 4.65 -2.42
C LEU A 88 -20.27 5.44 -1.15
N ILE A 89 -19.39 5.44 -0.14
CA ILE A 89 -19.58 6.20 1.10
C ILE A 89 -19.58 7.70 0.83
N VAL A 90 -18.61 8.19 0.06
CA VAL A 90 -18.50 9.62 -0.30
C VAL A 90 -19.70 10.09 -1.12
N LEU A 91 -20.29 9.22 -1.95
CA LEU A 91 -21.48 9.57 -2.73
C LEU A 91 -22.77 9.66 -1.90
N THR A 92 -22.87 8.86 -0.84
CA THR A 92 -24.12 8.71 -0.09
C THR A 92 -24.19 9.64 1.12
N VAL A 93 -23.05 10.15 1.60
CA VAL A 93 -22.96 10.96 2.82
C VAL A 93 -22.48 12.37 2.47
N ASP A 94 -23.31 13.37 2.81
CA ASP A 94 -22.99 14.78 2.60
C ASP A 94 -21.79 15.21 3.47
N ASN A 95 -20.71 15.61 2.80
CA ASN A 95 -19.45 16.00 3.41
C ASN A 95 -19.60 17.26 4.30
N SER A 96 -20.59 18.11 4.03
CA SER A 96 -20.77 19.39 4.75
C SER A 96 -21.15 19.24 6.23
N LYS A 97 -21.82 18.14 6.60
CA LYS A 97 -22.28 17.89 7.99
C LYS A 97 -21.49 16.80 8.71
N HIS A 98 -20.82 15.92 7.98
CA HIS A 98 -20.26 14.68 8.54
C HIS A 98 -18.76 14.47 8.25
N HIS A 99 -18.00 15.52 7.90
CA HIS A 99 -16.57 15.43 7.58
C HIS A 99 -15.72 14.67 8.61
N VAL A 100 -15.98 14.83 9.92
CA VAL A 100 -15.25 14.10 10.98
C VAL A 100 -15.54 12.59 10.93
N VAL A 101 -16.82 12.23 10.79
CA VAL A 101 -17.26 10.83 10.75
C VAL A 101 -16.72 10.14 9.50
N LEU A 102 -16.78 10.82 8.36
CA LEU A 102 -16.20 10.33 7.10
C LEU A 102 -14.70 10.10 7.22
N ASN A 103 -13.96 11.04 7.81
CA ASN A 103 -12.51 10.87 8.00
C ASN A 103 -12.17 9.68 8.89
N VAL A 104 -12.93 9.45 9.98
CA VAL A 104 -12.74 8.29 10.87
C VAL A 104 -13.01 6.98 10.13
N ILE A 105 -14.10 6.92 9.36
CA ILE A 105 -14.45 5.75 8.55
C ILE A 105 -13.36 5.46 7.51
N GLU A 106 -12.87 6.49 6.82
CA GLU A 106 -11.78 6.36 5.85
C GLU A 106 -10.49 5.87 6.50
N TRP A 107 -10.11 6.42 7.66
CA TRP A 107 -8.95 5.92 8.41
C TRP A 107 -9.11 4.45 8.77
N PHE A 108 -10.28 4.06 9.26
CA PHE A 108 -10.56 2.67 9.60
C PHE A 108 -10.45 1.76 8.38
N ILE A 109 -11.08 2.13 7.26
CA ILE A 109 -11.04 1.37 6.01
C ILE A 109 -9.60 1.26 5.51
N VAL A 110 -8.84 2.36 5.44
CA VAL A 110 -7.47 2.36 4.93
C VAL A 110 -6.54 1.54 5.83
N LEU A 111 -6.68 1.64 7.16
CA LEU A 111 -5.88 0.85 8.09
C LEU A 111 -6.19 -0.64 8.02
N VAL A 112 -7.46 -1.03 7.96
CA VAL A 112 -7.85 -2.44 7.77
C VAL A 112 -7.32 -2.96 6.45
N SER A 113 -7.39 -2.17 5.39
CA SER A 113 -6.88 -2.51 4.05
C SER A 113 -5.36 -2.68 4.05
N GLY A 114 -4.65 -1.73 4.64
CA GLY A 114 -3.19 -1.80 4.83
C GLY A 114 -2.79 -2.99 5.70
N ALA A 115 -3.56 -3.32 6.73
CA ALA A 115 -3.29 -4.51 7.55
C ALA A 115 -3.49 -5.81 6.75
N VAL A 116 -4.58 -5.94 6.00
CA VAL A 116 -4.86 -7.13 5.18
C VAL A 116 -3.83 -7.29 4.06
N THR A 117 -3.49 -6.21 3.36
CA THR A 117 -2.48 -6.23 2.29
C THR A 117 -1.08 -6.44 2.85
N GLY A 118 -0.73 -5.79 3.95
CA GLY A 118 0.54 -5.98 4.66
C GLY A 118 0.72 -7.41 5.14
N ALA A 119 -0.29 -7.97 5.80
CA ALA A 119 -0.28 -9.36 6.25
C ALA A 119 -0.13 -10.32 5.06
N SER A 120 -0.87 -10.12 3.97
CA SER A 120 -0.76 -10.96 2.76
C SER A 120 0.66 -10.94 2.17
N ASN A 121 1.28 -9.76 2.06
CA ASN A 121 2.66 -9.63 1.60
C ASN A 121 3.64 -10.33 2.55
N LEU A 122 3.55 -10.07 3.85
CA LEU A 122 4.44 -10.65 4.84
C LEU A 122 4.31 -12.18 4.91
N LEU A 123 3.08 -12.72 4.92
CA LEU A 123 2.82 -14.15 4.97
C LEU A 123 3.32 -14.89 3.72
N LYS A 124 3.26 -14.27 2.54
CA LYS A 124 3.80 -14.88 1.32
C LYS A 124 5.32 -14.83 1.27
N THR A 125 5.91 -13.76 1.79
CA THR A 125 7.37 -13.56 1.75
C THR A 125 8.09 -14.29 2.89
N THR A 126 7.39 -14.55 4.01
CA THR A 126 7.96 -15.16 5.23
C THR A 126 8.59 -16.52 4.97
N SER A 127 7.93 -17.38 4.18
CA SER A 127 8.39 -18.73 3.90
C SER A 127 9.77 -18.72 3.22
N ILE A 128 9.95 -17.83 2.25
CA ILE A 128 11.18 -17.71 1.47
C ILE A 128 12.32 -17.09 2.30
N ILE A 129 12.00 -16.06 3.10
CA ILE A 129 12.98 -15.39 3.97
C ILE A 129 13.41 -16.33 5.09
N LYS A 130 12.46 -16.99 5.76
CA LYS A 130 12.73 -17.91 6.88
C LYS A 130 13.67 -19.02 6.45
N LYS A 131 13.40 -19.67 5.30
CA LYS A 131 14.29 -20.72 4.75
C LYS A 131 15.72 -20.22 4.57
N ASN A 132 15.91 -19.05 3.97
CA ASN A 132 17.24 -18.47 3.79
C ASN A 132 17.93 -18.11 5.10
N CYS A 133 17.20 -17.58 6.08
CA CYS A 133 17.74 -17.27 7.41
C CYS A 133 18.24 -18.52 8.13
N PHE A 134 17.54 -19.66 8.01
CA PHE A 134 17.99 -20.93 8.58
C PHE A 134 19.25 -21.45 7.90
N MET A 135 19.32 -21.45 6.57
CA MET A 135 20.53 -21.86 5.83
C MET A 135 21.75 -20.98 6.16
N LEU A 136 21.53 -19.69 6.37
CA LEU A 136 22.58 -18.76 6.75
C LEU A 136 23.08 -19.00 8.19
N ALA A 137 22.20 -19.40 9.10
CA ALA A 137 22.59 -19.74 10.48
C ALA A 137 23.29 -21.11 10.58
N GLU A 138 22.93 -22.07 9.72
CA GLU A 138 23.61 -23.36 9.65
C GLU A 138 25.06 -23.22 9.17
N SER A 139 25.29 -22.33 8.21
CA SER A 139 26.64 -22.05 7.68
C SER A 139 27.47 -21.11 8.57
N ASN A 140 26.85 -20.43 9.55
CA ASN A 140 27.53 -19.39 10.34
C ASN A 140 26.99 -19.34 11.78
N THR A 141 27.75 -19.89 12.73
CA THR A 141 27.34 -20.08 14.13
C THR A 141 27.07 -18.79 14.90
N THR A 142 27.51 -17.63 14.38
CA THR A 142 27.27 -16.31 14.99
C THR A 142 25.90 -15.72 14.65
N ILE A 143 25.20 -16.27 13.64
CA ILE A 143 23.94 -15.71 13.14
C ILE A 143 22.76 -16.44 13.78
N ASN A 144 21.94 -15.70 14.54
CA ASN A 144 20.66 -16.22 15.02
C ASN A 144 19.58 -16.05 13.94
N ALA A 145 19.13 -17.17 13.34
CA ALA A 145 18.13 -17.20 12.29
C ALA A 145 16.81 -16.50 12.68
N SER A 146 16.35 -16.69 13.92
CA SER A 146 15.09 -16.11 14.42
C SER A 146 15.16 -14.59 14.49
N ASN A 147 16.24 -14.06 15.06
CA ASN A 147 16.45 -12.62 15.18
C ASN A 147 16.61 -11.95 13.82
N LEU A 148 17.35 -12.57 12.89
CA LEU A 148 17.51 -12.04 11.53
C LEU A 148 16.18 -12.04 10.78
N HIS A 149 15.43 -13.15 10.83
CA HIS A 149 14.12 -13.24 10.22
C HIS A 149 13.18 -12.15 10.76
N PHE A 150 13.10 -12.00 12.09
CA PHE A 150 12.29 -10.96 12.73
C PHE A 150 12.66 -9.55 12.25
N ARG A 151 13.96 -9.22 12.16
CA ARG A 151 14.42 -7.91 11.67
C ARG A 151 14.00 -7.64 10.23
N VAL A 152 14.15 -8.61 9.33
CA VAL A 152 13.73 -8.45 7.92
C VAL A 152 12.22 -8.26 7.84
N MET A 153 11.44 -9.06 8.57
CA MET A 153 9.99 -8.95 8.61
C MET A 153 9.52 -7.62 9.19
N LEU A 154 10.21 -7.10 10.22
CA LEU A 154 9.91 -5.80 10.81
C LEU A 154 10.13 -4.66 9.81
N VAL A 155 11.25 -4.67 9.07
CA VAL A 155 11.52 -3.66 8.04
C VAL A 155 10.45 -3.67 6.96
N LEU A 156 10.04 -4.85 6.49
CA LEU A 156 8.97 -4.99 5.50
C LEU A 156 7.61 -4.49 6.04
N ALA A 157 7.31 -4.78 7.31
CA ALA A 157 6.09 -4.29 7.96
C ALA A 157 6.08 -2.77 8.06
N VAL A 158 7.20 -2.15 8.46
CA VAL A 158 7.37 -0.69 8.53
C VAL A 158 7.24 -0.07 7.14
N ALA A 159 7.88 -0.64 6.12
CA ALA A 159 7.78 -0.15 4.74
C ALA A 159 6.33 -0.18 4.23
N HIS A 160 5.59 -1.24 4.54
CA HIS A 160 4.18 -1.35 4.17
C HIS A 160 3.28 -0.39 4.95
N PHE A 161 3.59 -0.16 6.22
CA PHE A 161 2.87 0.82 7.04
C PHE A 161 3.06 2.24 6.49
N ILE A 162 4.29 2.62 6.11
CA ILE A 162 4.57 3.91 5.47
C ILE A 162 3.78 4.04 4.16
N PHE A 163 3.76 2.99 3.32
CA PHE A 163 2.94 2.98 2.11
C PHE A 163 1.45 3.20 2.40
N THR A 164 0.91 2.55 3.43
CA THR A 164 -0.50 2.71 3.85
C THR A 164 -0.80 4.15 4.29
N LEU A 165 0.11 4.78 5.04
CA LEU A 165 -0.03 6.18 5.44
C LEU A 165 0.00 7.12 4.23
N LEU A 166 0.93 6.89 3.29
CA LEU A 166 1.01 7.68 2.06
C LEU A 166 -0.27 7.54 1.22
N VAL A 167 -0.88 6.36 1.17
CA VAL A 167 -2.18 6.15 0.53
C VAL A 167 -3.27 7.01 1.18
N LYS A 168 -3.39 7.00 2.52
CA LYS A 168 -4.39 7.83 3.24
C LYS A 168 -4.17 9.31 2.93
N ILE A 169 -2.95 9.80 3.11
CA ILE A 169 -2.62 11.22 2.93
C ILE A 169 -2.85 11.66 1.47
N SER A 170 -2.48 10.82 0.49
CA SER A 170 -2.51 11.20 -0.93
C SER A 170 -3.90 11.13 -1.56
N PHE A 171 -4.74 10.17 -1.17
CA PHE A 171 -6.03 9.91 -1.86
C PHE A 171 -7.27 10.16 -1.00
N PHE A 172 -7.09 10.20 0.32
CA PHE A 172 -8.17 10.34 1.29
C PHE A 172 -7.86 11.48 2.29
N GLY A 173 -6.85 12.31 2.00
CA GLY A 173 -6.57 13.51 2.78
C GLY A 173 -7.64 14.57 2.46
N ILE A 174 -8.45 14.92 3.45
CA ILE A 174 -9.38 16.05 3.33
C ILE A 174 -8.51 17.31 3.33
N TYR A 175 -8.20 17.85 2.15
CA TYR A 175 -7.68 19.21 2.05
C TYR A 175 -8.82 20.14 2.45
N THR A 176 -8.59 20.88 3.53
CA THR A 176 -9.46 21.97 4.00
C THR A 176 -9.34 23.16 3.08
#